data_AF-A0A8J4EN25-F1
#
_entry.id   AF-A0A8J4EN25-F1
#
_cell.length_a   1.000
_cell.length_b   1.000
_cell.length_c   1.000
_cell.angle_alpha   90.00
_cell.angle_beta   90.00
_cell.angle_gamma   90.00
#
_symmetry.space_group_name_H-M   'P 1'
#
loop_
_entity.id
_entity.type
_entity.pdbx_description
1 polymer ?
#
loop_
_entity_poly.entity_id
_entity_poly.type
_entity_poly.pdbx_seq_one_letter_code
_entity_poly.pdbx_strand_id
1 'polypeptide(L)'
;MRVKYLDLPVRAVGDARGHTLGGMRVPPLPDPANQLSRERIAAGAVGDRAIDVPAAAITMTPYDPAWPTRFARERARIRAALGSRALAVEHVGSTSVPGLAAKNRIDIDLIVTDPADESGYLPALAPLGYLLRTREPGWYQHRCCWNDGHTVKPARVRSGLRRAPAAPGLP
;
A
#
# COMPACT_ATOMS: atom_id res chain seq x y z
N MET A 1 7.41 9.27 0.40
CA MET A 1 6.14 8.63 0.84
C MET A 1 6.17 7.20 0.36
N ARG A 2 5.61 6.24 1.10
CA ARG A 2 5.69 4.84 0.68
C ARG A 2 4.47 4.42 -0.13
N VAL A 3 4.75 3.75 -1.24
CA VAL A 3 3.73 3.08 -2.04
C VAL A 3 4.07 1.59 -2.05
N LYS A 4 3.07 0.74 -1.82
CA LYS A 4 3.22 -0.71 -1.77
C LYS A 4 2.38 -1.34 -2.88
N TYR A 5 3.00 -2.19 -3.69
CA TYR A 5 2.38 -2.83 -4.85
C TYR A 5 2.37 -4.35 -4.72
N LEU A 6 1.20 -4.97 -4.96
CA LEU A 6 1.01 -6.41 -5.05
C LEU A 6 0.51 -6.77 -6.46
N ASP A 7 1.21 -7.65 -7.17
CA ASP A 7 0.90 -8.05 -8.55
C ASP A 7 -0.09 -9.25 -8.68
N LEU A 8 -0.82 -9.61 -7.61
CA LEU A 8 -1.71 -10.78 -7.48
C LEU A 8 -1.05 -12.17 -7.66
N PRO A 9 -1.81 -13.26 -7.40
CA PRO A 9 -1.53 -14.20 -6.31
C PRO A 9 -0.28 -15.05 -6.55
N VAL A 10 0.48 -15.29 -5.49
CA VAL A 10 1.50 -16.35 -5.48
C VAL A 10 0.79 -17.67 -5.84
N ARG A 11 1.17 -18.31 -6.95
CA ARG A 11 0.82 -19.72 -7.14
C ARG A 11 1.42 -20.46 -5.96
N ALA A 12 0.59 -21.09 -5.13
CA ALA A 12 1.05 -21.94 -4.05
C ALA A 12 1.97 -22.99 -4.67
N VAL A 13 3.28 -22.79 -4.52
CA VAL A 13 4.25 -23.85 -4.79
C VAL A 13 4.04 -24.86 -3.67
N GLY A 14 3.65 -26.06 -4.08
CA GLY A 14 3.19 -27.13 -3.20
C GLY A 14 4.23 -27.55 -2.16
N ASP A 15 3.69 -28.16 -1.12
CA ASP A 15 4.39 -29.02 -0.15
C ASP A 15 5.60 -28.34 0.53
N ALA A 16 5.30 -27.59 1.60
CA ALA A 16 6.25 -27.29 2.65
C ALA A 16 6.54 -28.56 3.48
N ARG A 17 7.34 -29.47 2.93
CA ARG A 17 8.14 -30.37 3.76
C ARG A 17 9.22 -29.53 4.42
N GLY A 18 9.14 -29.46 5.75
CA GLY A 18 9.97 -28.62 6.59
C GLY A 18 11.46 -28.83 6.32
N HIS A 19 12.09 -27.80 5.78
CA HIS A 19 13.54 -27.63 5.85
C HIS A 19 13.81 -26.54 6.89
N THR A 20 14.25 -26.97 8.07
CA THR A 20 14.86 -26.12 9.09
C THR A 20 16.17 -25.55 8.53
N LEU A 21 16.16 -24.28 8.11
CA LEU A 21 17.39 -23.51 7.96
C LEU A 21 17.85 -23.07 9.35
N GLY A 22 19.04 -23.53 9.72
CA GLY A 22 19.52 -23.60 11.10
C GLY A 22 19.79 -22.26 11.80
N GLY A 23 19.79 -22.34 13.13
CA GLY A 23 20.61 -21.52 14.02
C GLY A 23 20.24 -20.04 14.19
N MET A 24 19.24 -19.50 13.50
CA MET A 24 18.88 -18.09 13.68
C MET A 24 18.13 -17.89 15.01
N ARG A 25 18.85 -17.38 16.02
CA ARG A 25 18.30 -16.99 17.31
C ARG A 25 17.33 -15.84 17.08
N VAL A 26 16.03 -16.08 17.23
CA VAL A 26 15.01 -15.02 17.15
C VAL A 26 15.33 -14.02 18.26
N PRO A 27 15.60 -12.74 17.94
CA PRO A 27 15.81 -11.74 18.98
C PRO A 27 14.54 -11.63 19.85
N PRO A 28 14.68 -11.34 21.15
CA PRO A 28 13.53 -11.14 22.00
C PRO A 28 12.62 -10.08 21.38
N LEU A 29 11.30 -10.27 21.52
CA LEU A 29 10.33 -9.27 21.08
C LEU A 29 10.72 -7.92 21.69
N PRO A 30 10.55 -6.81 20.93
CA PRO A 30 10.83 -5.48 21.47
C PRO A 30 10.02 -5.26 22.75
N ASP A 31 10.61 -4.46 23.66
CA ASP A 31 10.01 -4.06 24.93
C ASP A 31 8.51 -3.74 24.74
N PRO A 32 7.60 -4.32 25.55
CA PRO A 32 6.18 -3.98 25.53
C PRO A 32 5.91 -2.47 25.60
N ALA A 33 6.76 -1.69 26.27
CA ALA A 33 6.67 -0.23 26.31
C ALA A 33 6.98 0.44 24.97
N ASN A 34 7.67 -0.25 24.07
CA ASN A 34 7.98 0.16 22.70
C ASN A 34 7.03 -0.48 21.67
N GLN A 35 5.97 -1.15 22.12
CA GLN A 35 4.89 -1.59 21.25
C GLN A 35 3.94 -0.41 20.99
N LEU A 36 3.62 -0.20 19.72
CA LEU A 36 2.60 0.78 19.35
C LEU A 36 1.26 0.31 19.91
N SER A 37 0.61 1.15 20.72
CA SER A 37 -0.74 0.87 21.22
C SER A 37 -1.72 0.73 20.05
N ARG A 38 -2.78 -0.07 20.23
CA ARG A 38 -3.83 -0.22 19.21
C ARG A 38 -4.46 1.12 18.82
N GLU A 39 -4.60 2.02 19.79
CA GLU A 39 -5.08 3.39 19.56
C GLU A 39 -4.15 4.18 18.65
N ARG A 40 -2.82 4.09 18.87
CA ARG A 40 -1.83 4.74 18.00
C ARG A 40 -1.83 4.15 16.59
N ILE A 41 -2.03 2.83 16.46
CA ILE A 41 -2.18 2.17 15.16
C ILE A 41 -3.44 2.66 14.45
N ALA A 42 -4.57 2.71 15.17
CA ALA A 42 -5.84 3.17 14.63
C ALA A 42 -5.81 4.65 14.23
N ALA A 43 -5.15 5.51 15.02
CA ALA A 43 -5.02 6.94 14.73
C ALA A 43 -4.30 7.23 13.40
N GLY A 44 -3.39 6.34 12.98
CA GLY A 44 -2.71 6.44 11.69
C GLY A 44 -3.47 5.79 10.53
N ALA A 45 -4.47 4.94 10.79
CA ALA A 45 -5.17 4.20 9.75
C ALA A 45 -6.16 5.07 8.95
N VAL A 46 -6.38 4.71 7.69
CA VAL A 46 -7.30 5.43 6.78
C VAL A 46 -8.34 4.47 6.20
N GLY A 47 -9.62 4.78 6.46
CA GLY A 47 -10.80 4.07 5.94
C GLY A 47 -11.27 2.89 6.80
N ASP A 48 -12.49 2.40 6.53
CA ASP A 48 -13.20 1.39 7.34
C ASP A 48 -12.76 -0.06 7.08
N ARG A 49 -11.62 -0.25 6.40
CA ARG A 49 -10.97 -1.55 6.50
C ARG A 49 -10.49 -1.64 7.94
N ALA A 50 -11.29 -2.28 8.79
CA ALA A 50 -10.77 -3.15 9.82
C ALA A 50 -9.51 -3.78 9.21
N ILE A 51 -8.40 -3.73 9.93
CA ILE A 51 -7.29 -4.60 9.59
C ILE A 51 -7.86 -6.02 9.82
N ASP A 52 -8.62 -6.52 8.85
CA ASP A 52 -8.68 -7.93 8.50
C ASP A 52 -7.22 -8.19 8.17
N VAL A 53 -6.43 -8.44 9.21
CA VAL A 53 -5.26 -9.27 9.10
C VAL A 53 -5.91 -10.57 8.67
N PRO A 54 -5.94 -10.91 7.37
CA PRO A 54 -6.48 -12.18 7.01
C PRO A 54 -5.60 -13.15 7.79
N ALA A 55 -6.18 -14.14 8.46
CA ALA A 55 -5.40 -15.22 9.09
C ALA A 55 -4.58 -16.03 8.04
N ALA A 56 -4.50 -15.55 6.80
CA ALA A 56 -3.60 -16.02 5.76
C ALA A 56 -2.16 -15.91 6.26
N ALA A 57 -1.50 -17.05 6.30
CA ALA A 57 -0.09 -17.16 6.62
C ALA A 57 0.75 -16.18 5.77
N ILE A 58 1.69 -15.49 6.40
CA ILE A 58 2.68 -14.69 5.70
C ILE A 58 3.63 -15.66 4.99
N THR A 59 3.48 -15.80 3.67
CA THR A 59 4.40 -16.61 2.86
C THR A 59 5.64 -15.81 2.49
N MET A 60 6.80 -16.34 2.87
CA MET A 60 8.10 -15.89 2.38
C MET A 60 8.42 -16.66 1.11
N THR A 61 8.95 -15.99 0.08
CA THR A 61 9.43 -16.61 -1.15
C THR A 61 10.94 -16.38 -1.29
N PRO A 62 11.69 -17.31 -1.91
CA PRO A 62 13.05 -17.04 -2.37
C PRO A 62 13.11 -15.79 -3.24
N TYR A 63 14.32 -15.25 -3.43
CA TYR A 63 14.52 -14.12 -4.33
C TYR A 63 14.00 -14.43 -5.73
N ASP A 64 13.15 -13.54 -6.26
CA ASP A 64 12.63 -13.64 -7.63
C ASP A 64 13.36 -12.62 -8.52
N PRO A 65 14.14 -13.06 -9.53
CA PRO A 65 14.86 -12.16 -10.43
C PRO A 65 13.94 -11.30 -11.30
N ALA A 66 12.62 -11.57 -11.31
CA ALA A 66 11.64 -10.69 -11.95
C ALA A 66 11.28 -9.45 -11.11
N TRP A 67 11.65 -9.38 -9.82
CA TRP A 67 11.31 -8.23 -8.96
C TRP A 67 11.83 -6.88 -9.50
N PRO A 68 13.08 -6.74 -9.98
CA PRO A 68 13.54 -5.49 -10.59
C PRO A 68 12.70 -5.08 -11.80
N THR A 69 12.31 -6.03 -12.66
CA THR A 69 11.46 -5.76 -13.83
C THR A 69 10.05 -5.35 -13.44
N ARG A 70 9.46 -6.00 -12.42
CA ARG A 70 8.14 -5.62 -11.87
C ARG A 70 8.19 -4.21 -11.29
N PHE A 71 9.24 -3.87 -10.54
CA PHE A 71 9.47 -2.52 -10.06
C PHE A 71 9.59 -1.52 -11.21
N ALA A 72 10.40 -1.80 -12.24
CA ALA A 72 10.61 -0.89 -13.36
C ALA A 72 9.29 -0.57 -14.09
N ARG A 73 8.44 -1.58 -14.30
CA ARG A 73 7.09 -1.41 -14.88
C ARG A 73 6.22 -0.50 -14.01
N GLU A 74 6.21 -0.73 -12.70
CA GLU A 74 5.37 0.04 -11.78
C GLU A 74 5.88 1.48 -11.61
N ARG A 75 7.20 1.67 -11.57
CA ARG A 75 7.84 2.97 -11.63
C ARG A 75 7.41 3.77 -12.87
N ALA A 76 7.37 3.14 -14.04
CA ALA A 76 6.91 3.79 -15.27
C ALA A 76 5.44 4.23 -15.17
N ARG A 77 4.54 3.38 -14.62
CA ARG A 77 3.13 3.72 -14.40
C ARG A 77 2.96 4.92 -13.45
N ILE A 78 3.67 4.91 -12.32
CA ILE A 78 3.63 6.00 -11.34
C ILE A 78 4.15 7.31 -11.96
N ARG A 79 5.28 7.25 -12.69
CA ARG A 79 5.84 8.44 -13.36
C ARG A 79 4.92 8.98 -14.44
N ALA A 80 4.28 8.12 -15.22
CA ALA A 80 3.32 8.55 -16.24
C ALA A 80 2.11 9.26 -15.61
N ALA A 81 1.62 8.80 -14.45
CA ALA A 81 0.48 9.41 -13.78
C ALA A 81 0.83 10.74 -13.07
N LEU A 82 2.02 10.86 -12.48
CA LEU A 82 2.40 12.02 -11.67
C LEU A 82 3.23 13.08 -12.42
N GLY A 83 3.87 12.71 -13.53
CA GLY A 83 4.77 13.60 -14.26
C GLY A 83 5.86 14.18 -13.36
N SER A 84 6.05 15.51 -13.41
CA SER A 84 7.03 16.22 -12.59
C SER A 84 6.75 16.22 -11.09
N ARG A 85 5.54 15.81 -10.66
CA ARG A 85 5.21 15.70 -9.23
C ARG A 85 5.93 14.52 -8.55
N ALA A 86 6.33 13.50 -9.31
CA ALA A 86 7.16 12.41 -8.82
C ALA A 86 8.65 12.79 -8.94
N LEU A 87 9.20 13.37 -7.86
CA LEU A 87 10.59 13.82 -7.80
C LEU A 87 11.55 12.63 -7.93
N ALA A 88 11.24 11.52 -7.25
CA ALA A 88 11.95 10.25 -7.38
C ALA A 88 11.02 9.07 -7.14
N VAL A 89 11.38 7.90 -7.67
CA VAL A 89 10.63 6.65 -7.53
C VAL A 89 11.64 5.52 -7.42
N GLU A 90 11.86 5.04 -6.19
CA GLU A 90 12.96 4.13 -5.86
C GLU A 90 12.47 2.77 -5.37
N HIS A 91 13.18 1.70 -5.73
CA HIS A 91 12.89 0.35 -5.24
C HIS A 91 13.53 0.18 -3.87
N VAL A 92 12.71 -0.06 -2.86
CA VAL A 92 13.17 -0.22 -1.47
C VAL A 92 12.64 -1.54 -0.89
N GLY A 93 13.06 -1.86 0.33
CA GLY A 93 12.64 -3.07 1.03
C GLY A 93 13.34 -4.34 0.53
N SER A 94 12.96 -5.48 1.09
CA SER A 94 13.72 -6.73 0.87
C SER A 94 13.72 -7.21 -0.59
N THR A 95 12.69 -6.87 -1.38
CA THR A 95 12.62 -7.27 -2.79
C THR A 95 13.59 -6.50 -3.70
N SER A 96 14.21 -5.41 -3.21
CA SER A 96 15.24 -4.68 -3.94
C SER A 96 16.66 -5.24 -3.71
N VAL A 97 16.81 -6.24 -2.83
CA VAL A 97 18.11 -6.85 -2.48
C VAL A 97 18.26 -8.19 -3.19
N PRO A 98 19.16 -8.33 -4.17
CA PRO A 98 19.44 -9.60 -4.84
C PRO A 98 19.77 -10.73 -3.86
N GLY A 99 19.15 -11.89 -4.04
CA GLY A 99 19.37 -13.08 -3.22
C GLY A 99 18.61 -13.11 -1.88
N LEU A 100 17.94 -12.03 -1.48
CA LEU A 100 17.20 -11.99 -0.22
C LEU A 100 15.76 -12.55 -0.37
N ALA A 101 15.41 -13.54 0.44
CA ALA A 101 14.04 -14.02 0.56
C ALA A 101 13.13 -12.93 1.15
N ALA A 102 11.93 -12.76 0.59
CA ALA A 102 11.03 -11.67 0.96
C ALA A 102 9.56 -12.09 0.86
N LYS A 103 8.68 -11.25 1.40
CA LYS A 103 7.25 -11.28 1.01
C LYS A 103 7.18 -10.82 -0.44
N ASN A 104 6.38 -11.49 -1.26
CA ASN A 104 6.23 -11.13 -2.69
C ASN A 104 5.40 -9.83 -2.86
N ARG A 105 5.94 -8.70 -2.40
CA ARG A 105 5.36 -7.36 -2.48
C ARG A 105 6.48 -6.37 -2.79
N ILE A 106 6.27 -5.54 -3.81
CA ILE A 106 7.24 -4.52 -4.19
C ILE A 106 6.99 -3.28 -3.33
N ASP A 107 8.02 -2.82 -2.62
CA ASP A 107 8.01 -1.60 -1.85
C ASP A 107 8.69 -0.48 -2.66
N ILE A 108 7.99 0.65 -2.80
CA ILE A 108 8.44 1.80 -3.57
C ILE A 108 8.47 3.01 -2.65
N ASP A 109 9.58 3.75 -2.65
CA ASP A 109 9.61 5.09 -2.09
C ASP A 109 9.36 6.11 -3.21
N LEU A 110 8.24 6.81 -3.10
CA LEU A 110 7.83 7.86 -4.01
C LEU A 110 8.09 9.21 -3.33
N ILE A 111 9.03 9.97 -3.86
CA ILE A 111 9.38 11.29 -3.35
C ILE A 111 8.52 12.33 -4.06
N VAL A 112 7.83 13.14 -3.27
CA VAL A 112 7.00 14.29 -3.69
C VAL A 112 7.42 15.50 -2.87
N THR A 113 7.08 16.70 -3.33
CA THR A 113 7.47 17.95 -2.64
C THR A 113 6.91 18.04 -1.22
N ASP A 114 5.62 17.72 -1.05
CA ASP A 114 4.97 17.67 0.26
C ASP A 114 4.09 16.42 0.38
N PRO A 115 4.49 15.44 1.21
CA PRO A 115 3.67 14.26 1.50
C PRO A 115 2.35 14.56 2.21
N ALA A 116 2.16 15.75 2.81
CA ALA A 116 0.90 16.15 3.40
C ALA A 116 -0.12 16.69 2.37
N ASP A 117 0.34 17.15 1.19
CA ASP A 117 -0.53 17.56 0.09
C ASP A 117 -1.07 16.36 -0.68
N GLU A 118 -1.94 15.62 -0.02
CA GLU A 118 -2.62 14.45 -0.57
C GLU A 118 -3.42 14.77 -1.84
N SER A 119 -3.92 15.99 -1.97
CA SER A 119 -4.68 16.44 -3.14
C SER A 119 -3.82 16.49 -4.40
N GLY A 120 -2.52 16.74 -4.24
CA GLY A 120 -1.55 16.85 -5.33
C GLY A 120 -1.21 15.52 -6.02
N TYR A 121 -1.40 14.37 -5.36
CA TYR A 121 -0.98 13.07 -5.91
C TYR A 121 -2.00 11.93 -5.78
N LEU A 122 -2.87 11.90 -4.76
CA LEU A 122 -3.82 10.80 -4.59
C LEU A 122 -4.78 10.64 -5.78
N PRO A 123 -5.33 11.71 -6.39
CA PRO A 123 -6.23 11.55 -7.54
C PRO A 123 -5.56 10.90 -8.76
N ALA A 124 -4.25 11.07 -8.93
CA ALA A 124 -3.48 10.46 -10.01
C ALA A 124 -3.11 8.99 -9.71
N LEU A 125 -2.91 8.66 -8.43
CA LEU A 125 -2.57 7.30 -7.98
C LEU A 125 -3.79 6.38 -7.85
N ALA A 126 -4.97 6.92 -7.54
CA ALA A 126 -6.18 6.14 -7.35
C ALA A 126 -6.58 5.29 -8.59
N PRO A 127 -6.54 5.81 -9.83
CA PRO A 127 -6.80 5.01 -11.04
C PRO A 127 -5.82 3.86 -11.25
N LEU A 128 -4.60 3.95 -10.69
CA LEU A 128 -3.62 2.87 -10.74
C LEU A 128 -3.90 1.76 -9.71
N GLY A 129 -4.85 1.96 -8.80
CA GLY A 129 -5.25 1.03 -7.74
C GLY A 129 -4.68 1.36 -6.36
N TYR A 130 -3.93 2.46 -6.22
CA TYR A 130 -3.34 2.85 -4.95
C TYR A 130 -4.34 3.57 -4.06
N LEU A 131 -4.52 3.04 -2.86
CA LEU A 131 -5.37 3.61 -1.82
C LEU A 131 -4.52 3.99 -0.61
N LEU A 132 -4.73 5.20 -0.09
CA LEU A 132 -4.11 5.61 1.16
C LEU A 132 -4.59 4.72 2.30
N ARG A 133 -3.64 4.18 3.07
CA ARG A 133 -3.89 3.30 4.21
C ARG A 133 -3.39 3.85 5.52
N THR A 134 -2.29 4.59 5.48
CA THR A 134 -1.63 5.07 6.69
C THR A 134 -1.19 6.52 6.53
N ARG A 135 -1.45 7.33 7.57
CA ARG A 135 -0.87 8.65 7.81
C ARG A 135 -0.04 8.60 9.08
N GLU A 136 1.21 8.99 8.97
CA GLU A 136 2.15 9.09 10.10
C GLU A 136 2.73 10.51 10.12
N PRO A 137 1.94 11.53 10.52
CA PRO A 137 2.38 12.92 10.48
C PRO A 137 3.64 13.18 11.33
N GLY A 138 3.77 12.47 12.47
CA GLY A 138 4.95 12.54 13.33
C GLY A 138 6.21 11.87 12.77
N TRP A 139 6.11 11.15 11.65
CA TRP A 139 7.25 10.60 10.90
C TRP A 139 7.32 11.33 9.57
N TYR A 140 7.93 12.52 9.50
CA TYR A 140 8.17 13.25 8.24
C TYR A 140 6.95 13.32 7.29
N GLN A 141 5.74 13.49 7.84
CA GLN A 141 4.49 13.46 7.07
C GLN A 141 4.28 12.18 6.26
N HIS A 142 4.79 11.04 6.72
CA HIS A 142 4.78 9.81 5.94
C HIS A 142 3.34 9.36 5.62
N ARG A 143 3.16 8.90 4.37
CA ARG A 143 1.93 8.34 3.84
C ARG A 143 2.24 6.98 3.25
N CYS A 144 1.36 6.01 3.50
CA CYS A 144 1.48 4.67 2.93
C CYS A 144 0.26 4.36 2.07
N CYS A 145 0.45 4.21 0.75
CA CYS A 145 -0.60 3.80 -0.17
C CYS A 145 -0.40 2.34 -0.60
N TRP A 146 -1.47 1.55 -0.64
CA TRP A 146 -1.40 0.14 -1.04
C TRP A 146 -2.21 -0.08 -2.30
N ASN A 147 -1.65 -0.84 -3.24
CA ASN A 147 -2.36 -1.47 -4.33
C ASN A 147 -2.31 -2.99 -4.10
N ASP A 148 -3.39 -3.53 -3.56
CA ASP A 148 -3.51 -4.97 -3.27
C ASP A 148 -4.01 -5.77 -4.50
N GLY A 149 -3.87 -5.22 -5.72
CA GLY A 149 -4.35 -5.84 -6.95
C GLY A 149 -5.87 -5.69 -7.19
N HIS A 150 -6.55 -4.91 -6.36
CA HIS A 150 -7.94 -4.54 -6.58
C HIS A 150 -8.01 -3.27 -7.44
N THR A 151 -8.53 -3.37 -8.66
CA THR A 151 -8.96 -2.18 -9.39
C THR A 151 -10.09 -1.53 -8.61
N VAL A 152 -9.88 -0.32 -8.10
CA VAL A 152 -10.96 0.48 -7.53
C VAL A 152 -11.88 0.85 -8.69
N LYS A 153 -13.09 0.28 -8.74
CA LYS A 153 -14.11 0.76 -9.68
C LYS A 153 -14.36 2.23 -9.35
N PRO A 154 -14.35 3.16 -10.33
CA PRO A 154 -14.68 4.54 -10.06
C PRO A 154 -16.03 4.58 -9.35
N ALA A 155 -16.13 5.37 -8.28
CA ALA A 155 -17.38 5.56 -7.58
C ALA A 155 -18.42 5.99 -8.62
N ARG A 156 -19.50 5.22 -8.78
CA ARG A 156 -20.63 5.69 -9.60
C ARG A 156 -21.07 7.01 -8.97
N VAL A 157 -20.94 8.10 -9.72
CA VAL A 157 -21.65 9.34 -9.40
C VAL A 157 -23.12 8.93 -9.35
N ARG A 158 -23.70 8.88 -8.15
CA ARG A 158 -25.15 8.78 -8.03
C ARG A 158 -25.67 10.11 -8.57
N SER A 159 -26.15 10.13 -9.81
CA SER A 159 -26.95 11.22 -10.36
C SER A 159 -28.30 11.25 -9.63
N GLY A 160 -28.26 11.53 -8.34
CA GLY A 160 -29.42 11.82 -7.51
C GLY A 160 -29.74 13.29 -7.65
N LEU A 161 -30.22 13.71 -8.82
CA LEU A 161 -30.98 14.94 -8.91
C LEU A 161 -32.27 14.70 -8.12
N ARG A 162 -32.24 14.96 -6.81
CA ARG A 162 -33.47 15.07 -6.02
C ARG A 162 -34.21 16.28 -6.60
N ARG A 163 -35.27 16.00 -7.36
CA ARG A 163 -36.26 16.99 -7.75
C ARG A 163 -36.78 17.61 -6.45
N ALA A 164 -36.63 18.92 -6.29
CA ALA A 164 -37.22 19.65 -5.17
C ALA A 164 -38.76 19.44 -5.19
N PRO A 165 -39.42 19.28 -4.04
CA PRO A 165 -40.88 19.26 -4.00
C PRO A 165 -41.42 20.61 -4.48
N ALA A 166 -42.45 20.56 -5.32
CA ALA A 166 -43.13 21.75 -5.80
C ALA A 166 -43.72 22.53 -4.61
N ALA A 167 -43.52 23.85 -4.61
CA ALA A 167 -44.09 24.73 -3.60
C ALA A 167 -45.63 24.65 -3.62
N PRO A 168 -46.31 24.68 -2.46
CA PRO A 168 -47.76 24.77 -2.44
C PRO A 168 -48.19 26.13 -3.00
N GLY A 169 -49.10 26.11 -3.97
CA GLY A 169 -49.71 27.32 -4.52
C GLY A 169 -50.41 28.10 -3.42
N LEU A 170 -50.10 29.39 -3.31
CA LEU A 170 -50.87 30.32 -2.51
C LEU A 170 -52.26 30.52 -3.13
N PRO A 171 -53.31 30.72 -2.30
CA PRO A 171 -54.67 31.02 -2.76
C PRO A 171 -54.79 32.40 -3.41
#